data_AF-A0A6A8LXC3-F1
#
_entry.id   AF-A0A6A8LXC3-F1
#
_cell.length_a   1.000
_cell.length_b   1.000
_cell.length_c   1.000
_cell.angle_alpha   90.00
_cell.angle_beta   90.00
_cell.angle_gamma   90.00
#
_symmetry.space_group_name_H-M   'P 1'
#
loop_
_entity.id
_entity.type
_entity.pdbx_description
1 polymer ?
#
loop_
_entity_poly.entity_id
_entity_poly.type
_entity_poly.pdbx_seq_one_letter_code
_entity_poly.pdbx_strand_id
1 'polypeptide(L)'
;FLVEYLATYIIRPEDVQDILQEIYMALIPDKVRHLLGEYFSPDWIVEHSLDRVGYFGNINKKIIDPTCGSGAFVIQALKRVLAQKNNQINFSEAKQITNNIVGFDLNPISAVSAKANYILTLFSSINEPIENISDPITIPIYIS
;
A
#
# COMPACT_ATOMS: atom_id res chain seq x y z
N PHE A 1 9.26 14.20 22.20
CA PHE A 1 9.14 13.01 23.06
C PHE A 1 8.72 11.76 22.29
N LEU A 2 7.52 11.65 21.68
CA LEU A 2 7.15 10.44 20.89
C LEU A 2 8.00 10.26 19.60
N VAL A 3 8.29 11.38 18.93
CA VAL A 3 9.02 11.40 17.64
C VAL A 3 10.46 10.90 17.74
N GLU A 4 11.14 11.15 18.86
CA GLU A 4 12.50 10.66 19.10
C GLU A 4 12.54 9.15 19.37
N TYR A 5 11.49 8.60 19.98
CA TYR A 5 11.42 7.17 20.30
C TYR A 5 11.23 6.31 19.04
N LEU A 6 10.47 6.81 18.05
CA LEU A 6 10.24 6.12 16.78
C LEU A 6 11.48 6.11 15.88
N ALA A 7 12.35 7.12 15.95
CA ALA A 7 13.55 7.23 15.13
C ALA A 7 14.59 6.14 15.39
N THR A 8 14.48 5.42 16.52
CA THR A 8 15.44 4.38 16.95
C THR A 8 14.89 2.96 16.72
N TYR A 9 13.64 2.82 16.24
CA TYR A 9 13.04 1.52 16.04
C TYR A 9 13.59 0.88 14.76
N ILE A 10 14.22 -0.30 14.86
CA ILE A 10 14.59 -1.10 13.69
C ILE A 10 13.29 -1.62 13.08
N ILE A 11 12.88 -1.00 11.98
CA ILE A 11 11.56 -1.20 11.39
C ILE A 11 11.55 -2.55 10.64
N ARG A 12 10.69 -3.47 11.09
CA ARG A 12 10.36 -4.67 10.31
C ARG A 12 9.27 -4.30 9.29
N PRO A 13 9.29 -4.85 8.06
CA PRO A 13 8.36 -4.48 7.00
C PRO A 13 6.88 -4.60 7.41
N GLU A 14 6.55 -5.60 8.23
CA GLU A 14 5.21 -5.80 8.78
C GLU A 14 4.71 -4.65 9.68
N ASP A 15 5.60 -3.90 10.35
CA ASP A 15 5.25 -2.88 11.34
C ASP A 15 5.07 -1.47 10.73
N VAL A 16 5.43 -1.28 9.45
CA VAL A 16 5.52 0.07 8.87
C VAL A 16 4.14 0.67 8.57
N GLN A 17 3.18 -0.18 8.20
CA GLN A 17 1.80 0.24 7.93
C GLN A 17 1.17 0.84 9.20
N ASP A 18 1.42 0.21 10.35
CA ASP A 18 0.90 0.63 11.65
C ASP A 18 1.56 1.94 12.12
N ILE A 19 2.87 2.12 11.94
CA ILE A 19 3.57 3.34 12.35
C ILE A 19 3.08 4.56 11.57
N LEU A 20 2.90 4.45 10.25
CA LEU A 20 2.42 5.57 9.45
C LEU A 20 0.97 5.93 9.80
N GLN A 21 0.14 4.91 10.09
CA GLN A 21 -1.22 5.10 10.58
C GLN A 21 -1.23 5.74 11.97
N GLU A 22 -0.36 5.33 12.88
CA GLU A 22 -0.20 5.93 14.21
C GLU A 22 0.25 7.39 14.15
N ILE A 23 1.24 7.71 13.31
CA ILE A 23 1.69 9.10 13.09
C ILE A 23 0.53 9.95 12.54
N TYR A 24 -0.23 9.41 11.58
CA TYR A 24 -1.41 10.07 11.05
C TYR A 24 -2.48 10.31 12.12
N MET A 25 -2.79 9.30 12.94
CA MET A 25 -3.77 9.40 14.03
C MET A 25 -3.32 10.34 15.15
N ALA A 26 -2.01 10.44 15.40
CA ALA A 26 -1.42 11.34 16.40
C ALA A 26 -1.38 12.81 15.93
N LEU A 27 -1.20 13.05 14.63
CA LEU A 27 -1.11 14.39 14.06
C LEU A 27 -2.48 14.97 13.69
N ILE A 28 -3.45 14.14 13.29
CA ILE A 28 -4.78 14.59 12.87
C ILE A 28 -5.81 14.30 13.99
N PRO A 29 -6.39 15.33 14.62
CA PRO A 29 -7.37 15.15 15.69
C PRO A 29 -8.59 14.34 15.24
N ASP A 30 -9.17 13.53 16.14
CA ASP A 30 -10.35 12.69 15.85
C ASP A 30 -11.51 13.45 15.20
N LYS A 31 -11.78 14.69 15.66
CA LYS A 31 -12.84 15.54 15.09
C LYS A 31 -12.57 15.92 13.63
N VAL A 32 -11.30 16.04 13.24
CA VAL A 32 -10.89 16.34 11.85
C VAL A 32 -10.99 15.08 11.00
N ARG A 33 -10.56 13.91 11.50
CA ARG A 33 -10.74 12.60 10.81
C ARG A 33 -12.22 12.26 10.56
N HIS A 34 -13.07 12.51 11.55
CA HIS A 34 -14.52 12.31 11.43
C HIS A 34 -15.19 13.28 10.43
N LEU A 35 -14.71 14.53 10.34
CA LEU A 35 -15.18 15.51 9.36
C LEU A 35 -14.67 15.23 7.94
N LEU A 36 -13.57 14.49 7.79
CA LEU A 36 -13.00 14.07 6.50
C LEU A 36 -13.59 12.76 5.94
N GLY A 37 -14.45 12.06 6.71
CA GLY A 37 -15.10 10.82 6.25
C GLY A 37 -14.22 9.57 6.27
N GLU A 38 -13.10 9.60 6.98
CA GLU A 38 -12.11 8.52 6.97
C GLU A 38 -12.54 7.32 7.85
N TYR A 39 -13.37 6.46 7.30
CA TYR A 39 -13.63 5.12 7.84
C TYR A 39 -12.64 4.12 7.22
N PHE A 40 -11.67 3.65 8.02
CA PHE A 40 -10.76 2.59 7.58
C PHE A 40 -11.52 1.28 7.42
N SER A 41 -11.50 0.71 6.21
CA SER A 41 -12.07 -0.61 5.95
C SER A 41 -11.25 -1.69 6.67
N PRO A 42 -11.85 -2.50 7.56
CA PRO A 42 -11.16 -3.64 8.15
C PRO A 42 -10.62 -4.62 7.09
N ASP A 43 -9.49 -5.26 7.33
CA ASP A 43 -8.88 -6.18 6.35
C ASP A 43 -9.84 -7.27 5.88
N TRP A 44 -10.63 -7.84 6.80
CA TRP A 44 -11.57 -8.93 6.48
C TRP A 44 -12.65 -8.52 5.45
N ILE A 45 -13.12 -7.27 5.45
CA ILE A 45 -14.14 -6.83 4.48
C ILE A 45 -13.51 -6.58 3.11
N VAL A 46 -12.25 -6.11 3.08
CA VAL A 46 -11.48 -5.92 1.86
C VAL A 46 -11.20 -7.26 1.20
N GLU A 47 -10.69 -8.23 1.97
CA GLU A 47 -10.43 -9.59 1.50
C GLU A 47 -11.71 -10.25 0.97
N HIS A 48 -12.79 -10.17 1.74
CA HIS A 48 -14.09 -10.69 1.32
C HIS A 48 -14.54 -10.07 -0.01
N SER A 49 -14.37 -8.76 -0.17
CA SER A 49 -14.74 -8.06 -1.40
C SER A 49 -13.90 -8.48 -2.60
N LEU A 50 -12.59 -8.67 -2.42
CA LEU A 50 -11.68 -9.18 -3.46
C LEU A 50 -12.02 -10.62 -3.87
N ASP A 51 -12.46 -11.46 -2.92
CA ASP A 51 -12.93 -12.83 -3.21
C ASP A 51 -14.21 -12.81 -4.05
N ARG A 52 -15.15 -11.93 -3.72
CA ARG A 52 -16.43 -11.78 -4.42
C ARG A 52 -16.26 -11.38 -5.89
N VAL A 53 -15.23 -10.60 -6.20
CA VAL A 53 -14.88 -10.22 -7.59
C VAL A 53 -13.92 -11.20 -8.27
N GLY A 54 -13.54 -12.29 -7.59
CA GLY A 54 -12.68 -13.34 -8.14
C GLY A 54 -11.24 -12.91 -8.39
N TYR A 55 -10.71 -11.98 -7.57
CA TYR A 55 -9.32 -11.58 -7.64
C TYR A 55 -8.48 -12.30 -6.60
N PHE A 56 -7.73 -13.32 -7.04
CA PHE A 56 -6.88 -14.14 -6.18
C PHE A 56 -5.38 -13.89 -6.38
N GLY A 57 -4.99 -12.66 -6.77
CA GLY A 57 -3.58 -12.29 -6.96
C GLY A 57 -2.99 -12.64 -8.34
N ASN A 58 -3.83 -12.72 -9.39
CA ASN A 58 -3.30 -12.89 -10.74
C ASN A 58 -2.61 -11.60 -11.22
N ILE A 59 -1.28 -11.66 -11.35
CA ILE A 59 -0.41 -10.55 -11.77
C ILE A 59 -0.77 -9.95 -13.16
N ASN A 60 -1.48 -10.70 -14.00
CA ASN A 60 -1.90 -10.24 -15.33
C ASN A 60 -3.26 -9.50 -15.32
N LYS A 61 -4.00 -9.52 -14.20
CA LYS A 61 -5.27 -8.82 -14.07
C LYS A 61 -5.05 -7.42 -13.50
N LYS A 62 -5.79 -6.45 -14.05
CA LYS A 62 -5.78 -5.06 -13.59
C LYS A 62 -6.89 -4.83 -12.55
N ILE A 63 -6.53 -4.18 -11.44
CA ILE A 63 -7.41 -3.60 -10.43
C ILE A 63 -7.17 -2.10 -10.38
N ILE A 64 -8.28 -1.35 -10.31
CA ILE A 64 -8.26 0.09 -10.12
C ILE A 64 -9.21 0.39 -8.96
N ASP A 65 -8.69 1.07 -7.94
CA ASP A 65 -9.49 1.62 -6.85
C ASP A 65 -9.56 3.16 -7.01
N PRO A 66 -10.72 3.72 -7.41
CA PRO A 66 -10.87 5.14 -7.70
C PRO A 66 -10.97 6.02 -6.45
N THR A 67 -11.11 5.44 -5.25
CA THR A 67 -11.24 6.15 -3.96
C THR A 67 -10.46 5.37 -2.90
N CYS A 68 -9.16 5.20 -3.13
CA CYS A 68 -8.37 4.20 -2.43
C CYS A 68 -8.03 4.53 -0.98
N GLY A 69 -8.27 5.76 -0.53
CA GLY A 69 -7.95 6.23 0.80
C GLY A 69 -6.48 5.99 1.13
N SER A 70 -6.22 5.36 2.28
CA SER A 70 -4.88 4.93 2.71
C SER A 70 -4.38 3.64 2.04
N GLY A 71 -5.14 3.12 1.06
CA GLY A 71 -4.71 2.06 0.15
C GLY A 71 -5.22 0.66 0.49
N ALA A 72 -6.19 0.48 1.39
CA ALA A 72 -6.59 -0.85 1.90
C ALA A 72 -6.80 -1.90 0.79
N PHE A 73 -7.63 -1.62 -0.22
CA PHE A 73 -7.87 -2.54 -1.34
C PHE A 73 -6.65 -2.76 -2.23
N VAL A 74 -5.92 -1.69 -2.55
CA VAL A 74 -4.72 -1.73 -3.40
C VAL A 74 -3.62 -2.57 -2.72
N ILE A 75 -3.39 -2.36 -1.42
CA ILE A 75 -2.39 -3.09 -0.64
C ILE A 75 -2.80 -4.56 -0.48
N GLN A 76 -4.06 -4.87 -0.23
CA GLN A 76 -4.51 -6.26 -0.14
C GLN A 76 -4.44 -6.97 -1.50
N ALA A 77 -4.77 -6.29 -2.60
CA ALA A 77 -4.56 -6.82 -3.94
C ALA A 77 -3.07 -7.12 -4.22
N LEU A 78 -2.19 -6.19 -3.83
CA LEU A 78 -0.74 -6.34 -3.93
C LEU A 78 -0.25 -7.56 -3.12
N LYS A 79 -0.63 -7.65 -1.83
CA LYS A 79 -0.29 -8.79 -0.96
C LYS A 79 -0.73 -10.13 -1.56
N ARG A 80 -1.91 -10.20 -2.19
CA ARG A 80 -2.36 -11.42 -2.90
C ARG A 80 -1.44 -11.81 -4.06
N VAL A 81 -0.99 -10.84 -4.87
CA VAL A 81 -0.04 -11.14 -5.96
C VAL A 81 1.31 -11.63 -5.40
N LEU A 82 1.82 -10.96 -4.37
CA LEU A 82 3.09 -11.32 -3.74
C LEU A 82 3.03 -12.70 -3.10
N ALA A 83 1.91 -13.07 -2.47
CA ALA A 83 1.69 -14.40 -1.91
C ALA A 83 1.76 -15.50 -2.99
N GLN A 84 1.22 -15.28 -4.19
CA GLN A 84 1.35 -16.22 -5.33
C GLN A 84 2.80 -16.36 -5.82
N LYS A 85 3.68 -15.44 -5.43
CA LYS A 85 5.10 -15.39 -5.76
C LYS A 85 6.00 -15.72 -4.57
N ASN A 86 5.45 -16.29 -3.49
CA ASN A 86 6.19 -16.59 -2.26
C ASN A 86 6.91 -15.36 -1.67
N ASN A 87 6.35 -14.16 -1.84
CA ASN A 87 6.94 -12.86 -1.43
C ASN A 87 8.34 -12.62 -2.00
N GLN A 88 8.64 -13.20 -3.16
CA GLN A 88 9.91 -13.01 -3.87
C GLN A 88 9.60 -12.67 -5.32
N ILE A 89 9.91 -11.42 -5.70
CA ILE A 89 9.72 -10.92 -7.05
C ILE A 89 11.00 -10.27 -7.57
N ASN A 90 11.15 -10.24 -8.89
CA ASN A 90 12.17 -9.44 -9.57
C ASN A 90 11.61 -8.07 -9.98
N PHE A 91 12.48 -7.19 -10.49
CA PHE A 91 12.05 -5.85 -10.93
C PHE A 91 11.08 -5.85 -12.12
N SER A 92 11.13 -6.85 -13.00
CA SER A 92 10.18 -6.98 -14.12
C SER A 92 8.77 -7.25 -13.61
N GLU A 93 8.63 -8.14 -12.63
CA GLU A 93 7.38 -8.43 -11.96
C GLU A 93 6.89 -7.23 -11.15
N ALA A 94 7.79 -6.52 -10.45
CA ALA A 94 7.44 -5.28 -9.76
C ALA A 94 6.83 -4.24 -10.70
N LYS A 95 7.42 -4.05 -11.90
CA LYS A 95 6.91 -3.16 -12.95
C LYS A 95 5.57 -3.65 -13.50
N GLN A 96 5.37 -4.95 -13.62
CA GLN A 96 4.08 -5.51 -14.04
C GLN A 96 2.99 -5.25 -12.98
N ILE A 97 3.32 -5.45 -11.70
CA ILE A 97 2.43 -5.18 -10.57
C ILE A 97 2.02 -3.71 -10.56
N THR A 98 2.96 -2.77 -10.68
CA THR A 98 2.66 -1.33 -10.69
C THR A 98 1.86 -0.87 -11.90
N ASN A 99 1.89 -1.61 -13.01
CA ASN A 99 1.02 -1.33 -14.16
C ASN A 99 -0.44 -1.83 -13.97
N ASN A 100 -0.66 -2.74 -13.03
CA ASN A 100 -1.91 -3.48 -12.88
C ASN A 100 -2.67 -3.18 -11.59
N ILE A 101 -2.03 -2.69 -10.53
CA ILE A 101 -2.72 -2.37 -9.28
C ILE A 101 -2.62 -0.87 -9.05
N VAL A 102 -3.70 -0.14 -9.32
CA VAL A 102 -3.70 1.33 -9.36
C VAL A 102 -4.69 1.90 -8.36
N GLY A 103 -4.32 2.99 -7.70
CA GLY A 103 -5.18 3.72 -6.77
C GLY A 103 -5.25 5.21 -7.10
N PHE A 104 -6.43 5.79 -6.90
CA PHE A 104 -6.67 7.24 -6.96
C PHE A 104 -7.34 7.69 -5.67
N ASP A 105 -6.96 8.87 -5.19
CA ASP A 105 -7.69 9.52 -4.10
C ASP A 105 -7.61 11.04 -4.20
N LEU A 106 -8.70 11.73 -3.83
CA LEU A 106 -8.78 13.19 -3.80
C LEU A 106 -7.99 13.78 -2.62
N ASN A 107 -7.88 13.05 -1.51
CA ASN A 107 -7.18 13.49 -0.31
C ASN A 107 -5.66 13.27 -0.46
N PRO A 108 -4.85 14.34 -0.54
CA PRO A 108 -3.41 14.20 -0.70
C PRO A 108 -2.75 13.41 0.42
N ILE A 109 -3.26 13.49 1.65
CA ILE A 109 -2.65 12.80 2.79
C ILE A 109 -2.91 11.30 2.72
N SER A 110 -4.15 10.88 2.42
CA SER A 110 -4.49 9.48 2.23
C SER A 110 -3.72 8.88 1.05
N ALA A 111 -3.63 9.60 -0.07
CA ALA A 111 -2.86 9.17 -1.24
C ALA A 111 -1.35 9.01 -0.92
N VAL A 112 -0.76 9.89 -0.12
CA VAL A 112 0.64 9.75 0.33
C VAL A 112 0.80 8.53 1.24
N SER A 113 -0.14 8.28 2.15
CA SER A 113 -0.14 7.09 3.00
C SER A 113 -0.24 5.81 2.17
N ALA A 114 -1.18 5.74 1.21
CA ALA A 114 -1.32 4.63 0.28
C ALA A 114 -0.05 4.39 -0.53
N LYS A 115 0.59 5.46 -1.02
CA LYS A 115 1.85 5.40 -1.76
C LYS A 115 2.98 4.84 -0.90
N ALA A 116 3.10 5.27 0.35
CA ALA A 116 4.10 4.75 1.28
C ALA A 116 3.87 3.26 1.55
N ASN A 117 2.64 2.87 1.90
CA ASN A 117 2.28 1.46 2.13
C ASN A 117 2.57 0.58 0.91
N TYR A 118 2.31 1.10 -0.30
CA TYR A 118 2.60 0.40 -1.55
C TYR A 118 4.09 0.14 -1.70
N ILE A 119 4.91 1.19 -1.53
CA ILE A 119 6.38 1.09 -1.63
C ILE A 119 6.89 0.05 -0.64
N LEU A 120 6.51 0.14 0.63
CA LEU A 120 6.98 -0.75 1.68
C LEU A 120 6.60 -2.21 1.42
N THR A 121 5.35 -2.44 0.98
CA THR A 121 4.85 -3.78 0.67
C THR A 121 5.54 -4.35 -0.57
N LEU A 122 5.72 -3.55 -1.63
CA LEU A 122 6.35 -4.00 -2.87
C LEU A 122 7.85 -4.28 -2.68
N PHE A 123 8.59 -3.30 -2.16
CA PHE A 123 10.05 -3.38 -2.08
C PHE A 123 10.53 -4.37 -1.01
N SER A 124 9.72 -4.68 0.01
CA SER A 124 10.06 -5.75 0.96
C SER A 124 10.04 -7.15 0.32
N SER A 125 9.41 -7.31 -0.84
CA SER A 125 9.35 -8.58 -1.58
C SER A 125 10.30 -8.64 -2.78
N ILE A 126 11.03 -7.57 -3.08
CA ILE A 126 12.01 -7.55 -4.18
C ILE A 126 13.30 -8.23 -3.70
N ASN A 127 13.67 -9.33 -4.36
CA ASN A 127 14.85 -10.13 -4.00
C ASN A 127 16.00 -9.92 -5.01
N GLU A 128 16.24 -8.66 -5.39
CA GLU A 128 17.31 -8.27 -6.31
C GLU A 128 18.01 -7.00 -5.79
N PRO A 129 19.34 -6.89 -5.97
CA PRO A 129 20.06 -5.65 -5.65
C PRO A 129 19.47 -4.46 -6.41
N ILE A 130 19.34 -3.32 -5.74
CA ILE A 130 18.82 -2.05 -6.32
C ILE A 130 19.62 -1.62 -7.57
N GLU A 131 20.88 -2.02 -7.67
CA GLU A 131 21.74 -1.79 -8.84
C GLU A 131 21.21 -2.42 -10.13
N ASN A 132 20.37 -3.46 -10.02
CA ASN A 132 19.74 -4.13 -11.17
C ASN A 132 18.49 -3.37 -11.69
N ILE A 133 18.12 -2.24 -11.07
CA ILE A 133 17.05 -1.38 -11.60
C ILE A 133 17.54 -0.71 -12.88
N SER A 134 17.08 -1.23 -14.01
CA SER A 134 17.34 -0.65 -15.33
C SER A 134 16.43 0.53 -15.66
N ASP A 135 15.18 0.51 -15.17
CA ASP A 135 14.16 1.51 -15.43
C ASP A 135 13.51 2.02 -14.14
N PRO A 136 13.10 3.30 -14.06
CA PRO A 136 12.31 3.81 -12.95
C PRO A 136 11.00 3.03 -12.75
N ILE A 137 10.71 2.66 -11.51
CA ILE A 137 9.43 2.05 -11.12
C ILE A 137 8.48 3.15 -10.66
N THR A 138 7.44 3.40 -11.44
CA THR A 138 6.36 4.32 -11.04
C THR A 138 5.47 3.67 -10.00
N ILE A 139 5.18 4.38 -8.90
CA ILE A 139 4.22 3.93 -7.89
C ILE A 139 2.84 4.45 -8.25
N PRO A 140 1.86 3.58 -8.54
CA PRO A 140 0.61 3.92 -9.23
C PRO A 140 -0.48 4.42 -8.27
N ILE A 141 -0.11 5.36 -7.40
CA ILE A 141 -1.04 6.08 -6.53
C ILE A 141 -1.06 7.55 -6.94
N TYR A 142 -2.23 8.03 -7.35
CA TYR A 142 -2.40 9.35 -7.94
C TYR A 142 -3.40 10.18 -7.13
N ILE A 143 -3.16 11.49 -7.10
CA ILE A 143 -4.10 12.48 -6.56
C ILE A 143 -4.85 13.06 -7.77
N SER A 144 -6.18 12.96 -7.77
CA SER A 144 -7.05 13.43 -8.87
C SER A 144 -8.32 14.01 -8.33
#